data_AF-A0A0F9U2F2-F1
#
_entry.id   AF-A0A0F9U2F2-F1
#
_cell.length_a   1.000
_cell.length_b   1.000
_cell.length_c   1.000
_cell.angle_alpha   90.00
_cell.angle_beta   90.00
_cell.angle_gamma   90.00
#
_symmetry.space_group_name_H-M   'P 1'
#
loop_
_entity.id
_entity.type
_entity.pdbx_description
1 polymer ?
#
loop_
_entity_poly.entity_id
_entity_poly.type
_entity_poly.pdbx_seq_one_letter_code
_entity_poly.pdbx_strand_id
1 'polypeptide(L)'
;MATVGGQTPNFQTNFSGRIFRTRMLRDKIGPDDPTYHLLMLQAKRDVFSIFDDFLTTLDNTGQTEIFWTPSAAGSNGTAPTERTGGGSLQGEIIFDSTANNDGSSTLFSETVFTADHRPVCLWRMQMPSSVAAGKFELGFAAELGAASDENEGVVAVKATPTSSGTDYAVIIYDTDDSAAGSDVGLVSDGTDDAVSSVDGSPGITFTTQTYYDMMLAIDEQKRCSFWIDSTFQGFTTTAPDTDNTTLLGLYAFCQSRDGTANTMVLDFVLAWQERNRLPLSL
;
A
#
# COMPACT_ATOMS: atom_id res chain seq x y z
N MET A 1 -33.70 5.39 -20.64
CA MET A 1 -32.27 5.10 -20.72
C MET A 1 -31.56 6.22 -19.99
N ALA A 2 -31.19 5.99 -18.73
CA ALA A 2 -30.46 6.97 -17.95
C ALA A 2 -28.97 6.80 -18.27
N THR A 3 -28.34 7.86 -18.75
CA THR A 3 -26.90 7.92 -18.99
C THR A 3 -26.21 7.96 -17.63
N VAL A 4 -25.47 6.90 -17.30
CA VAL A 4 -24.58 6.87 -16.15
C VAL A 4 -23.41 7.79 -16.47
N GLY A 5 -23.36 8.95 -15.81
CA GLY A 5 -22.22 9.85 -15.87
C GLY A 5 -21.09 9.28 -15.03
N GLY A 6 -20.14 8.60 -15.66
CA GLY A 6 -18.86 8.29 -15.04
C GLY A 6 -18.13 9.59 -14.73
N GLN A 7 -18.04 9.95 -13.45
CA GLN A 7 -17.07 10.94 -13.03
C GLN A 7 -15.70 10.28 -13.10
N THR A 8 -14.89 10.68 -14.08
CA THR A 8 -13.44 10.48 -14.01
C THR A 8 -12.92 11.17 -12.75
N PRO A 9 -12.21 10.47 -11.85
CA PRO A 9 -11.64 11.08 -10.66
C PRO A 9 -10.75 12.26 -11.08
N ASN A 10 -11.02 13.42 -10.50
CA ASN A 10 -10.27 14.63 -10.75
C ASN A 10 -9.00 14.53 -9.89
N PHE A 11 -7.95 13.91 -10.42
CA PHE A 11 -6.66 13.86 -9.73
C PHE A 11 -6.18 15.29 -9.48
N GLN A 12 -6.26 15.76 -8.24
CA GLN A 12 -5.69 17.05 -7.88
C GLN A 12 -4.17 16.93 -7.84
N THR A 13 -3.48 17.61 -8.74
CA THR A 13 -2.02 17.77 -8.71
C THR A 13 -1.54 18.76 -7.64
N ASN A 14 -2.37 19.07 -6.62
CA ASN A 14 -2.03 20.05 -5.60
C ASN A 14 -1.26 19.37 -4.46
N PHE A 15 0.06 19.34 -4.64
CA PHE A 15 1.07 18.81 -3.73
C PHE A 15 1.11 19.54 -2.38
N SER A 16 0.83 18.85 -1.28
CA SER A 16 0.92 19.35 0.10
C SER A 16 1.85 18.52 1.00
N GLY A 17 2.86 17.81 0.48
CA GLY A 17 3.83 17.10 1.33
C GLY A 17 4.99 17.96 1.85
N ARG A 18 5.57 17.56 2.99
CA ARG A 18 6.71 18.23 3.63
C ARG A 18 8.02 17.89 2.92
N ILE A 19 8.81 18.94 2.61
CA ILE A 19 10.09 18.80 1.91
C ILE A 19 11.19 18.58 2.94
N PHE A 20 11.90 17.46 2.86
CA PHE A 20 13.13 17.25 3.63
C PHE A 20 14.32 17.06 2.70
N ARG A 21 15.33 17.93 2.84
CA ARG A 21 16.67 17.61 2.34
C ARG A 21 17.26 16.52 3.23
N THR A 22 18.10 15.63 2.70
CA THR A 22 18.79 14.56 3.47
C THR A 22 19.46 15.07 4.75
N ARG A 23 20.00 16.29 4.75
CA ARG A 23 20.56 16.93 5.97
C ARG A 23 19.54 17.21 7.08
N MET A 24 18.26 17.39 6.74
CA MET A 24 17.17 17.66 7.70
C MET A 24 16.42 16.40 8.11
N LEU A 25 16.53 15.29 7.35
CA LEU A 25 15.99 13.99 7.75
C LEU A 25 16.58 13.52 9.08
N ARG A 26 17.91 13.68 9.24
CA ARG A 26 18.61 13.39 10.50
C ARG A 26 18.09 14.23 11.67
N ASP A 27 17.84 15.51 11.43
CA ASP A 27 17.41 16.46 12.47
C ASP A 27 15.94 16.28 12.86
N LYS A 28 15.12 15.64 12.00
CA LYS A 28 13.67 15.48 12.19
C LYS A 28 13.26 14.11 12.72
N ILE A 29 13.86 13.05 12.16
CA ILE A 29 13.56 11.67 12.54
C ILE A 29 14.49 11.23 13.68
N GLY A 30 15.66 11.86 13.80
CA GLY A 30 16.68 11.51 14.78
C GLY A 30 17.64 10.46 14.21
N PRO A 31 18.94 10.53 14.55
CA PRO A 31 19.94 9.63 14.00
C PRO A 31 19.82 8.18 14.51
N ASP A 32 19.06 7.95 15.57
CA ASP A 32 18.92 6.65 16.24
C ASP A 32 17.64 5.90 15.80
N ASP A 33 16.80 6.54 14.98
CA ASP A 33 15.58 5.92 14.47
C ASP A 33 15.92 4.95 13.33
N PRO A 34 15.48 3.68 13.37
CA PRO A 34 15.77 2.70 12.33
C PRO A 34 15.23 3.13 10.95
N THR A 35 14.15 3.90 10.91
CA THR A 35 13.58 4.49 9.69
C THR A 35 14.57 5.46 9.05
N TYR A 36 15.30 6.25 9.85
CA TYR A 36 16.35 7.15 9.34
C TYR A 36 17.48 6.38 8.65
N HIS A 37 17.90 5.24 9.20
CA HIS A 37 18.93 4.41 8.59
C HIS A 37 18.47 3.73 7.30
N LEU A 38 17.21 3.28 7.25
CA LEU A 38 16.59 2.74 6.03
C LEU A 38 16.45 3.82 4.95
N LEU A 39 15.99 5.02 5.32
CA LEU A 39 15.88 6.18 4.45
C LEU A 39 17.23 6.60 3.86
N MET A 40 18.30 6.61 4.67
CA MET A 40 19.66 6.92 4.22
C MET A 40 20.22 5.88 3.23
N LEU A 41 19.79 4.61 3.32
CA LEU A 41 20.23 3.57 2.40
C LEU A 41 19.52 3.65 1.04
N GLN A 42 18.28 4.12 1.02
CA GLN A 42 17.46 4.14 -0.20
C GLN A 42 17.46 5.49 -0.92
N ALA A 43 17.47 6.61 -0.19
CA ALA A 43 17.47 7.93 -0.77
C ALA A 43 18.88 8.39 -1.12
N LYS A 44 19.19 8.50 -2.42
CA LYS A 44 20.46 9.06 -2.89
C LYS A 44 20.42 10.59 -3.02
N ARG A 45 19.25 11.23 -2.89
CA ARG A 45 18.98 12.62 -3.31
C ARG A 45 17.93 13.33 -2.44
N ASP A 46 17.54 14.55 -2.83
CA ASP A 46 16.42 15.27 -2.22
C ASP A 46 15.13 14.44 -2.34
N VAL A 47 14.46 14.30 -1.19
CA VAL A 47 13.29 13.43 -1.04
C VAL A 47 12.06 14.29 -0.80
N PHE A 48 10.97 13.88 -1.43
CA PHE A 48 9.62 14.28 -1.04
C PHE A 48 9.05 13.19 -0.14
N SER A 49 8.50 13.55 1.03
CA SER A 49 7.86 12.60 1.92
C SER A 49 6.49 13.08 2.34
N ILE A 50 5.59 12.13 2.55
CA ILE A 50 4.29 12.31 3.15
C ILE A 50 4.19 11.41 4.38
N PHE A 51 3.45 11.89 5.36
CA PHE A 51 3.11 11.17 6.58
C PHE A 51 1.65 11.42 6.87
N ASP A 52 0.92 10.35 7.16
CA ASP A 52 -0.45 10.44 7.62
C ASP A 52 -0.66 9.47 8.77
N ASP A 53 -1.05 10.03 9.91
CA ASP A 53 -1.42 9.34 11.14
C ASP A 53 -2.94 9.28 11.31
N PHE A 54 -3.71 9.61 10.26
CA PHE A 54 -5.17 9.54 10.19
C PHE A 54 -5.91 10.29 11.31
N LEU A 55 -5.26 11.27 11.96
CA LEU A 55 -5.86 12.08 13.04
C LEU A 55 -6.96 13.02 12.54
N THR A 56 -6.92 13.33 11.25
CA THR A 56 -7.88 14.16 10.54
C THR A 56 -8.90 13.31 9.82
N THR A 57 -10.12 13.83 9.66
CA THR A 57 -11.17 13.11 8.95
C THR A 57 -10.67 12.65 7.57
N LEU A 58 -11.05 11.46 7.10
CA LEU A 58 -10.85 10.98 5.71
C LEU A 58 -11.57 11.85 4.65
N ASP A 59 -11.98 13.07 5.01
CA ASP A 59 -12.77 13.93 4.17
C ASP A 59 -11.94 14.60 3.08
N ASN A 60 -12.55 14.72 1.90
CA ASN A 60 -11.99 15.41 0.75
C ASN A 60 -12.04 16.94 0.91
N THR A 61 -12.08 17.48 2.15
CA THR A 61 -12.24 18.93 2.38
C THR A 61 -10.92 19.69 2.45
N GLY A 62 -9.79 19.00 2.26
CA GLY A 62 -8.47 19.62 2.06
C GLY A 62 -7.75 20.01 3.35
N GLN A 63 -8.07 19.34 4.46
CA GLN A 63 -7.34 19.50 5.73
C GLN A 63 -6.23 18.46 5.93
N THR A 64 -6.16 17.42 5.08
CA THR A 64 -5.17 16.34 5.14
C THR A 64 -4.05 16.57 4.12
N GLU A 65 -2.81 16.15 4.43
CA GLU A 65 -1.70 16.17 3.46
C GLU A 65 -1.89 15.10 2.36
N ILE A 66 -2.71 14.06 2.63
CA ILE A 66 -3.09 13.01 1.68
C ILE A 66 -4.62 13.00 1.52
N PHE A 67 -5.09 13.11 0.28
CA PHE A 67 -6.48 12.85 -0.04
C PHE A 67 -6.67 11.35 -0.26
N TRP A 68 -7.64 10.77 0.44
CA TRP A 68 -7.94 9.35 0.39
C TRP A 68 -9.27 9.11 -0.30
N THR A 69 -9.31 8.10 -1.16
CA THR A 69 -10.54 7.57 -1.73
C THR A 69 -10.84 6.23 -1.04
N PRO A 70 -11.66 6.22 0.04
CA PRO A 70 -12.16 4.99 0.62
C PRO A 70 -13.24 4.41 -0.28
N SER A 71 -13.20 3.10 -0.50
CA SER A 71 -14.21 2.38 -1.25
C SER A 71 -14.56 1.07 -0.55
N ALA A 72 -15.83 0.71 -0.63
CA ALA A 72 -16.28 -0.66 -0.42
C ALA A 72 -16.49 -1.27 -1.79
N ALA A 73 -15.96 -2.46 -2.00
CA ALA A 73 -16.18 -3.20 -3.22
C ALA A 73 -17.15 -4.35 -2.96
N GLY A 74 -18.09 -4.55 -3.90
CA GLY A 74 -19.18 -5.50 -3.76
C GLY A 74 -20.30 -5.06 -2.80
N SER A 75 -21.43 -5.76 -2.82
CA SER A 75 -22.62 -5.42 -2.01
C SER A 75 -22.46 -5.69 -0.51
N ASN A 76 -21.29 -6.14 -0.07
CA ASN A 76 -21.12 -6.86 1.19
C ASN A 76 -19.93 -6.38 2.03
N GLY A 77 -19.07 -5.46 1.57
CA GLY A 77 -17.99 -4.85 2.35
C GLY A 77 -18.37 -3.50 2.96
N THR A 78 -17.50 -2.93 3.80
CA THR A 78 -17.64 -1.53 4.24
C THR A 78 -16.45 -0.70 3.77
N ALA A 79 -16.71 0.56 3.41
CA ALA A 79 -15.64 1.48 3.05
C ALA A 79 -14.79 1.74 4.29
N PRO A 80 -13.46 1.93 4.15
CA PRO A 80 -12.62 2.22 5.30
C PRO A 80 -13.11 3.45 6.06
N THR A 81 -13.09 3.37 7.39
CA THR A 81 -13.53 4.46 8.27
C THR A 81 -12.54 4.66 9.39
N GLU A 82 -12.43 5.88 9.90
CA GLU A 82 -11.73 6.15 11.15
C GLU A 82 -12.27 5.33 12.32
N ARG A 83 -11.37 4.81 13.12
CA ARG A 83 -11.71 4.14 14.37
C ARG A 83 -12.23 5.14 15.39
N THR A 84 -13.54 5.13 15.60
CA THR A 84 -14.20 5.95 16.62
C THR A 84 -14.60 5.06 17.82
N GLY A 85 -13.84 5.11 18.92
CA GLY A 85 -14.12 4.29 20.10
C GLY A 85 -13.27 4.58 21.33
N GLY A 86 -13.84 4.40 22.53
CA GLY A 86 -13.17 4.66 23.81
C GLY A 86 -12.01 3.70 24.06
N GLY A 87 -10.78 4.20 24.00
CA GLY A 87 -9.54 3.43 24.15
C GLY A 87 -8.71 3.34 22.87
N SER A 88 -9.26 3.73 21.73
CA SER A 88 -8.49 3.99 20.51
C SER A 88 -7.68 5.27 20.70
N LEU A 89 -6.40 5.22 20.35
CA LEU A 89 -5.72 6.46 19.97
C LEU A 89 -6.52 7.00 18.78
N GLN A 90 -6.86 8.29 18.76
CA GLN A 90 -7.32 8.91 17.52
C GLN A 90 -6.22 8.67 16.48
N GLY A 91 -6.57 8.47 15.22
CA GLY A 91 -5.56 8.23 14.17
C GLY A 91 -5.40 6.79 13.71
N GLU A 92 -6.49 6.03 13.60
CA GLU A 92 -6.45 4.68 13.01
C GLU A 92 -7.56 4.54 11.96
N ILE A 93 -7.27 3.87 10.83
CA ILE A 93 -8.26 3.50 9.82
C ILE A 93 -8.61 2.02 9.95
N ILE A 94 -9.90 1.73 10.00
CA ILE A 94 -10.44 0.37 10.01
C ILE A 94 -10.90 -0.01 8.61
N PHE A 95 -10.46 -1.19 8.19
CA PHE A 95 -10.94 -1.91 7.02
C PHE A 95 -11.77 -3.08 7.54
N ASP A 96 -13.08 -3.02 7.35
CA ASP A 96 -14.00 -4.10 7.75
C ASP A 96 -14.60 -4.76 6.50
N SER A 97 -14.13 -5.97 6.23
CA SER A 97 -14.60 -6.82 5.14
C SER A 97 -15.97 -7.46 5.44
N THR A 98 -16.43 -7.37 6.69
CA THR A 98 -17.62 -8.02 7.25
C THR A 98 -17.59 -9.56 7.16
N ALA A 99 -18.60 -10.22 7.74
CA ALA A 99 -18.76 -11.68 7.74
C ALA A 99 -19.43 -12.21 6.46
N ASN A 100 -19.00 -11.70 5.30
CA ASN A 100 -19.51 -12.14 4.01
C ASN A 100 -18.33 -12.59 3.14
N ASN A 101 -18.51 -13.71 2.46
CA ASN A 101 -17.51 -14.14 1.48
C ASN A 101 -17.31 -13.03 0.44
N ASP A 102 -16.05 -12.72 0.15
CA ASP A 102 -15.66 -11.69 -0.81
C ASP A 102 -16.09 -10.26 -0.46
N GLY A 103 -16.53 -10.01 0.78
CA GLY A 103 -16.64 -8.64 1.25
C GLY A 103 -15.25 -8.00 1.29
N SER A 104 -15.11 -6.80 0.75
CA SER A 104 -13.81 -6.12 0.65
C SER A 104 -13.88 -4.63 0.96
N SER A 105 -12.72 -4.09 1.32
CA SER A 105 -12.53 -2.71 1.77
C SER A 105 -11.21 -2.20 1.20
N THR A 106 -11.25 -1.03 0.57
CA THR A 106 -10.11 -0.48 -0.18
C THR A 106 -9.89 0.98 0.15
N LEU A 107 -8.61 1.37 0.27
CA LEU A 107 -8.18 2.73 0.47
C LEU A 107 -7.10 3.06 -0.56
N PHE A 108 -7.25 4.18 -1.25
CA PHE A 108 -6.30 4.62 -2.26
C PHE A 108 -6.01 6.11 -2.11
N SER A 109 -4.74 6.50 -2.24
CA SER A 109 -4.38 7.92 -2.17
C SER A 109 -4.51 8.61 -3.53
N GLU A 110 -5.03 9.83 -3.55
CA GLU A 110 -4.92 10.70 -4.72
C GLU A 110 -3.50 11.28 -4.88
N THR A 111 -2.66 11.21 -3.83
CA THR A 111 -1.24 11.52 -3.97
C THR A 111 -0.57 10.44 -4.81
N VAL A 112 0.10 10.88 -5.87
CA VAL A 112 0.72 9.99 -6.85
C VAL A 112 2.24 10.01 -6.76
N PHE A 113 2.81 8.86 -7.07
CA PHE A 113 4.21 8.54 -7.13
C PHE A 113 4.57 8.06 -8.53
N THR A 114 5.86 7.99 -8.86
CA THR A 114 6.30 7.41 -10.13
C THR A 114 7.43 6.42 -9.89
N ALA A 115 7.38 5.25 -10.53
CA ALA A 115 8.34 4.17 -10.29
C ALA A 115 9.80 4.57 -10.61
N ASP A 116 10.00 5.47 -11.58
CA ASP A 116 11.30 5.96 -12.02
C ASP A 116 12.06 6.80 -10.96
N HIS A 117 11.37 7.20 -9.90
CA HIS A 117 11.89 8.06 -8.85
C HIS A 117 12.07 7.37 -7.49
N ARG A 118 12.15 6.03 -7.50
CA ARG A 118 12.35 5.18 -6.32
C ARG A 118 11.35 5.44 -5.19
N PRO A 119 10.05 5.28 -5.44
CA PRO A 119 9.05 5.46 -4.40
C PRO A 119 9.15 4.36 -3.36
N VAL A 120 8.86 4.72 -2.12
CA VAL A 120 8.85 3.83 -0.97
C VAL A 120 7.65 4.16 -0.12
N CYS A 121 6.98 3.12 0.39
CA CYS A 121 5.91 3.26 1.37
C CYS A 121 6.20 2.34 2.57
N LEU A 122 5.83 2.80 3.74
CA LEU A 122 5.84 2.06 4.98
C LEU A 122 4.46 2.23 5.63
N TRP A 123 3.82 1.10 5.85
CA TRP A 123 2.51 0.99 6.47
C TRP A 123 2.68 0.36 7.84
N ARG A 124 2.10 0.97 8.86
CA ARG A 124 1.95 0.32 10.14
C ARG A 124 0.56 -0.29 10.24
N MET A 125 0.51 -1.62 10.18
CA MET A 125 -0.73 -2.37 10.10
C MET A 125 -0.85 -3.30 11.30
N GLN A 126 -2.05 -3.34 11.90
CA GLN A 126 -2.44 -4.38 12.81
C GLN A 126 -2.89 -5.60 12.01
N MET A 127 -2.26 -6.75 12.26
CA MET A 127 -2.71 -8.02 11.68
C MET A 127 -4.16 -8.28 12.08
N PRO A 128 -4.98 -8.83 11.17
CA PRO A 128 -6.39 -8.93 11.44
C PRO A 128 -6.72 -9.86 12.62
N SER A 129 -7.95 -9.72 13.14
CA SER A 129 -8.48 -10.59 14.19
C SER A 129 -8.56 -12.06 13.76
N SER A 130 -8.71 -12.30 12.45
CA SER A 130 -8.65 -13.63 11.84
C SER A 130 -7.64 -13.66 10.70
N VAL A 131 -6.39 -13.97 11.02
CA VAL A 131 -5.32 -14.14 10.02
C VAL A 131 -5.65 -15.29 9.07
N ALA A 132 -6.37 -16.33 9.51
CA ALA A 132 -6.66 -17.52 8.69
C ALA A 132 -7.78 -17.36 7.66
N ALA A 133 -8.46 -16.21 7.62
CA ALA A 133 -9.76 -16.06 6.94
C ALA A 133 -9.80 -14.91 5.93
N GLY A 134 -8.64 -14.35 5.60
CA GLY A 134 -8.61 -13.09 4.88
C GLY A 134 -7.42 -12.92 3.99
N LYS A 135 -7.51 -11.83 3.25
CA LYS A 135 -6.51 -11.35 2.35
C LYS A 135 -6.27 -9.87 2.62
N PHE A 136 -5.03 -9.43 2.50
CA PHE A 136 -4.71 -8.00 2.45
C PHE A 136 -3.63 -7.70 1.43
N GLU A 137 -3.63 -6.47 0.95
CA GLU A 137 -2.62 -5.93 0.04
C GLU A 137 -2.23 -4.52 0.51
N LEU A 138 -0.94 -4.21 0.53
CA LEU A 138 -0.38 -2.90 0.91
C LEU A 138 0.74 -2.51 -0.04
N GLY A 139 0.71 -1.32 -0.62
CA GLY A 139 1.78 -0.87 -1.50
C GLY A 139 1.40 0.28 -2.43
N PHE A 140 1.74 0.10 -3.71
CA PHE A 140 1.50 1.05 -4.79
C PHE A 140 0.67 0.40 -5.91
N ALA A 141 -0.27 1.15 -6.49
CA ALA A 141 -1.03 0.73 -7.67
C ALA A 141 -1.36 1.94 -8.58
N ALA A 142 -1.39 1.74 -9.90
CA ALA A 142 -1.62 2.84 -10.85
C ALA A 142 -3.08 3.30 -10.93
N GLU A 143 -4.00 2.35 -10.83
CA GLU A 143 -5.43 2.64 -10.84
C GLU A 143 -6.14 1.64 -9.93
N LEU A 144 -7.13 2.12 -9.17
CA LEU A 144 -8.23 1.30 -8.68
C LEU A 144 -9.05 0.94 -9.92
N GLY A 145 -8.56 -0.04 -10.68
CA GLY A 145 -9.21 -0.44 -11.91
C GLY A 145 -10.70 -0.65 -11.64
N ALA A 146 -11.55 -0.05 -12.46
CA ALA A 146 -12.93 -0.47 -12.65
C ALA A 146 -12.97 -1.89 -13.26
N ALA A 147 -12.22 -2.82 -12.67
CA ALA A 147 -12.15 -4.22 -13.03
C ALA A 147 -13.45 -4.86 -12.59
N SER A 148 -13.98 -5.70 -13.46
CA SER A 148 -15.29 -6.34 -13.39
C SER A 148 -15.59 -7.13 -12.10
N ASP A 149 -14.61 -7.30 -11.23
CA ASP A 149 -14.68 -8.04 -9.97
C ASP A 149 -13.95 -7.22 -8.87
N GLU A 150 -14.56 -6.10 -8.47
CA GLU A 150 -14.08 -5.17 -7.43
C GLU A 150 -13.64 -5.87 -6.11
N ASN A 151 -14.07 -7.13 -5.92
CA ASN A 151 -13.87 -7.90 -4.70
C ASN A 151 -12.47 -8.50 -4.55
N GLU A 152 -11.63 -8.53 -5.61
CA GLU A 152 -10.40 -9.35 -5.60
C GLU A 152 -9.10 -8.59 -5.33
N GLY A 153 -9.10 -7.27 -5.15
CA GLY A 153 -7.86 -6.48 -5.03
C GLY A 153 -7.11 -6.36 -6.36
N VAL A 154 -5.82 -6.00 -6.36
CA VAL A 154 -4.99 -5.96 -7.59
C VAL A 154 -4.34 -7.30 -7.92
N VAL A 155 -4.27 -8.23 -6.97
CA VAL A 155 -3.74 -9.58 -7.21
C VAL A 155 -4.86 -10.62 -7.08
N ALA A 156 -5.37 -11.20 -8.15
CA ALA A 156 -6.45 -12.19 -8.05
C ALA A 156 -6.05 -13.44 -7.24
N VAL A 157 -4.85 -13.99 -7.51
CA VAL A 157 -4.31 -15.18 -6.85
C VAL A 157 -2.81 -14.99 -6.62
N LYS A 158 -2.32 -15.29 -5.41
CA LYS A 158 -0.91 -15.14 -5.05
C LYS A 158 -0.05 -16.37 -5.42
N ALA A 159 -0.49 -17.61 -5.18
CA ALA A 159 0.31 -18.83 -5.39
C ALA A 159 0.62 -19.09 -6.86
N THR A 160 -0.32 -18.73 -7.74
CA THR A 160 -0.09 -18.62 -9.17
C THR A 160 -0.37 -17.17 -9.52
N PRO A 161 0.65 -16.29 -9.45
CA PRO A 161 0.45 -14.85 -9.55
C PRO A 161 -0.34 -14.49 -10.81
N THR A 162 -1.59 -14.10 -10.61
CA THR A 162 -2.46 -13.54 -11.65
C THR A 162 -2.99 -12.21 -11.15
N SER A 163 -3.02 -11.20 -12.03
CA SER A 163 -3.50 -9.88 -11.69
C SER A 163 -4.85 -9.58 -12.32
N SER A 164 -5.65 -8.80 -11.60
CA SER A 164 -6.87 -8.12 -12.04
C SER A 164 -6.59 -6.65 -12.43
N GLY A 165 -5.43 -6.11 -12.05
CA GLY A 165 -4.96 -4.76 -12.35
C GLY A 165 -3.73 -4.75 -13.26
N THR A 166 -3.18 -3.56 -13.47
CA THR A 166 -1.91 -3.33 -14.16
C THR A 166 -1.09 -2.32 -13.36
N ASP A 167 0.23 -2.37 -13.48
CA ASP A 167 1.16 -1.44 -12.83
C ASP A 167 0.97 -1.30 -11.31
N TYR A 168 1.42 -2.32 -10.58
CA TYR A 168 1.36 -2.32 -9.12
C TYR A 168 2.56 -3.03 -8.49
N ALA A 169 2.78 -2.73 -7.22
CA ALA A 169 3.68 -3.48 -6.35
C ALA A 169 3.07 -3.50 -4.97
N VAL A 170 2.70 -4.69 -4.50
CA VAL A 170 2.02 -4.86 -3.22
C VAL A 170 2.64 -5.97 -2.39
N ILE A 171 2.80 -5.67 -1.10
CA ILE A 171 2.94 -6.68 -0.06
C ILE A 171 1.57 -7.34 0.08
N ILE A 172 1.53 -8.67 -0.01
CA ILE A 172 0.28 -9.42 -0.03
C ILE A 172 0.30 -10.55 0.99
N TYR A 173 -0.86 -10.77 1.60
CA TYR A 173 -1.18 -11.97 2.34
C TYR A 173 -2.48 -12.54 1.77
N ASP A 174 -2.50 -13.83 1.45
CA ASP A 174 -3.69 -14.51 0.92
C ASP A 174 -3.81 -15.92 1.52
N THR A 175 -5.00 -16.25 2.02
CA THR A 175 -5.28 -17.52 2.73
C THR A 175 -5.73 -18.63 1.80
N ASP A 176 -6.17 -18.30 0.58
CA ASP A 176 -6.62 -19.29 -0.41
C ASP A 176 -5.46 -20.03 -1.09
N ASP A 177 -4.21 -19.63 -0.80
CA ASP A 177 -3.00 -20.26 -1.34
C ASP A 177 -2.69 -21.62 -0.70
N SER A 178 -3.17 -22.66 -1.37
CA SER A 178 -3.06 -24.07 -0.96
C SER A 178 -1.64 -24.67 -0.90
N ALA A 179 -0.58 -23.93 -1.25
CA ALA A 179 0.79 -24.45 -1.30
C ALA A 179 1.78 -23.80 -0.30
N ALA A 180 1.51 -22.59 0.21
CA ALA A 180 2.45 -21.82 1.03
C ALA A 180 1.82 -21.17 2.28
N GLY A 181 0.63 -21.67 2.67
CA GLY A 181 -0.18 -21.25 3.81
C GLY A 181 0.44 -20.26 4.81
N SER A 182 -0.16 -19.07 4.86
CA SER A 182 0.03 -18.02 5.89
C SER A 182 1.29 -17.17 5.82
N ASP A 183 2.01 -17.14 4.69
CA ASP A 183 3.12 -16.20 4.53
C ASP A 183 2.70 -14.88 3.85
N VAL A 184 3.39 -13.81 4.23
CA VAL A 184 3.33 -12.55 3.50
C VAL A 184 4.29 -12.67 2.32
N GLY A 185 3.92 -12.13 1.17
CA GLY A 185 4.75 -12.08 -0.02
C GLY A 185 4.76 -10.69 -0.63
N LEU A 186 5.45 -10.58 -1.75
CA LEU A 186 5.44 -9.41 -2.61
C LEU A 186 5.04 -9.85 -4.01
N VAL A 187 4.07 -9.15 -4.60
CA VAL A 187 3.67 -9.33 -6.00
C VAL A 187 3.76 -7.99 -6.70
N SER A 188 4.30 -8.01 -7.90
CA SER A 188 4.48 -6.83 -8.74
C SER A 188 4.18 -7.12 -10.19
N ASP A 189 3.69 -6.10 -10.87
CA ASP A 189 3.41 -6.12 -12.29
C ASP A 189 3.77 -4.77 -12.91
N GLY A 190 4.31 -4.84 -14.12
CA GLY A 190 4.44 -3.70 -15.04
C GLY A 190 3.73 -4.13 -16.31
N THR A 191 2.91 -3.27 -16.91
CA THR A 191 1.96 -3.64 -17.99
C THR A 191 2.55 -4.54 -19.10
N ASP A 192 3.84 -4.35 -19.44
CA ASP A 192 4.56 -5.11 -20.47
C ASP A 192 5.38 -6.32 -19.95
N ASP A 193 5.47 -6.50 -18.63
CA ASP A 193 6.21 -7.56 -17.96
C ASP A 193 5.26 -8.67 -17.47
N ALA A 194 5.80 -9.85 -17.16
CA ALA A 194 5.01 -10.88 -16.50
C ALA A 194 4.88 -10.54 -15.01
N VAL A 195 3.70 -10.80 -14.42
CA VAL A 195 3.50 -10.73 -12.96
C VAL A 195 4.60 -11.54 -12.28
N SER A 196 5.35 -10.87 -11.38
CA SER A 196 6.37 -11.50 -10.57
C SER A 196 5.89 -11.60 -9.14
N SER A 197 6.23 -12.69 -8.47
CA SER A 197 6.05 -12.82 -7.03
C SER A 197 7.32 -13.29 -6.36
N VAL A 198 7.41 -12.99 -5.08
CA VAL A 198 8.30 -13.68 -4.15
C VAL A 198 7.49 -13.98 -2.90
N ASP A 199 7.45 -15.26 -2.55
CA ASP A 199 6.97 -15.69 -1.25
C ASP A 199 8.02 -15.32 -0.21
N GLY A 200 7.64 -14.55 0.81
CA GLY A 200 8.61 -13.87 1.64
C GLY A 200 8.08 -13.50 3.02
N SER A 201 7.93 -14.51 3.86
CA SER A 201 8.11 -14.29 5.29
C SER A 201 8.70 -15.52 6.00
N PRO A 202 9.80 -16.11 5.48
CA PRO A 202 10.36 -17.30 6.10
C PRO A 202 10.78 -17.00 7.55
N GLY A 203 10.06 -17.60 8.49
CA GLY A 203 10.36 -17.48 9.93
C GLY A 203 9.65 -16.33 10.66
N ILE A 204 8.75 -15.58 10.01
CA ILE A 204 7.84 -14.65 10.72
C ILE A 204 6.54 -15.37 11.01
N THR A 205 6.15 -15.41 12.28
CA THR A 205 4.82 -15.87 12.70
C THR A 205 3.99 -14.66 13.08
N PHE A 206 2.97 -14.36 12.28
CA PHE A 206 2.06 -13.27 12.58
C PHE A 206 1.17 -13.61 13.77
N THR A 207 1.06 -12.65 14.69
CA THR A 207 0.12 -12.71 15.80
C THR A 207 -1.07 -11.82 15.47
N THR A 208 -2.29 -12.35 15.57
CA THR A 208 -3.53 -11.58 15.39
C THR A 208 -3.53 -10.34 16.27
N GLN A 209 -4.10 -9.23 15.79
CA GLN A 209 -4.20 -7.98 16.54
C GLN A 209 -2.85 -7.39 17.00
N THR A 210 -1.74 -7.75 16.34
CA THR A 210 -0.41 -7.18 16.61
C THR A 210 0.00 -6.27 15.46
N TYR A 211 0.63 -5.14 15.78
CA TYR A 211 1.14 -4.18 14.81
C TYR A 211 2.48 -4.64 14.23
N TYR A 212 2.62 -4.47 12.92
CA TYR A 212 3.84 -4.70 12.16
C TYR A 212 4.09 -3.53 11.21
N ASP A 213 5.37 -3.21 10.99
CA ASP A 213 5.78 -2.20 10.02
C ASP A 213 6.11 -2.90 8.69
N MET A 214 5.25 -2.69 7.69
CA MET A 214 5.33 -3.28 6.35
C MET A 214 5.88 -2.24 5.37
N MET A 215 7.10 -2.45 4.86
CA MET A 215 7.75 -1.49 3.97
C MET A 215 7.98 -2.09 2.59
N LEU A 216 7.68 -1.33 1.54
CA LEU A 216 7.91 -1.67 0.14
C LEU A 216 8.66 -0.53 -0.55
N ALA A 217 9.69 -0.87 -1.30
CA ALA A 217 10.47 0.06 -2.11
C ALA A 217 10.53 -0.42 -3.56
N ILE A 218 10.40 0.51 -4.49
CA ILE A 218 10.65 0.31 -5.92
C ILE A 218 11.98 0.99 -6.24
N ASP A 219 12.85 0.34 -7.02
CA ASP A 219 14.07 0.97 -7.52
C ASP A 219 14.04 1.23 -9.03
N GLU A 220 15.04 1.96 -9.51
CA GLU A 220 15.12 2.40 -10.91
C GLU A 220 15.39 1.27 -11.90
N GLN A 221 15.66 0.05 -11.41
CA GLN A 221 15.97 -1.13 -12.21
C GLN A 221 14.78 -2.08 -12.30
N LYS A 222 13.56 -1.57 -12.02
CA LYS A 222 12.34 -2.35 -11.93
C LYS A 222 12.41 -3.46 -10.88
N ARG A 223 13.10 -3.22 -9.76
CA ARG A 223 13.11 -4.15 -8.63
C ARG A 223 12.19 -3.63 -7.53
N CYS A 224 11.22 -4.43 -7.12
CA CYS A 224 10.46 -4.17 -5.91
C CYS A 224 11.06 -5.00 -4.76
N SER A 225 11.25 -4.38 -3.61
CA SER A 225 11.81 -5.00 -2.41
C SER A 225 10.89 -4.74 -1.22
N PHE A 226 10.82 -5.67 -0.28
CA PHE A 226 10.00 -5.46 0.91
C PHE A 226 10.65 -5.94 2.21
N TRP A 227 10.19 -5.35 3.31
CA TRP A 227 10.65 -5.57 4.66
C TRP A 227 9.45 -5.64 5.61
N ILE A 228 9.63 -6.39 6.69
CA ILE A 228 8.69 -6.49 7.80
C ILE A 228 9.48 -6.25 9.09
N ASP A 229 9.05 -5.28 9.90
CA ASP A 229 9.74 -4.83 11.11
C ASP A 229 11.24 -4.58 10.86
N SER A 230 11.54 -3.82 9.80
CA SER A 230 12.91 -3.53 9.32
C SER A 230 13.73 -4.74 8.84
N THR A 231 13.17 -5.96 8.84
CA THR A 231 13.84 -7.17 8.36
C THR A 231 13.51 -7.40 6.89
N PHE A 232 14.55 -7.48 6.05
CA PHE A 232 14.39 -7.74 4.62
C PHE A 232 13.81 -9.14 4.38
N GLN A 233 12.77 -9.21 3.54
CA GLN A 233 12.09 -10.47 3.24
C GLN A 233 12.38 -10.98 1.82
N GLY A 234 12.45 -10.08 0.84
CA GLY A 234 12.65 -10.49 -0.54
C GLY A 234 12.50 -9.35 -1.54
N PHE A 235 12.66 -9.72 -2.82
CA PHE A 235 12.48 -8.81 -3.94
C PHE A 235 11.95 -9.54 -5.17
N THR A 236 11.24 -8.81 -6.03
CA THR A 236 10.88 -9.20 -7.39
C THR A 236 11.75 -8.44 -8.39
N THR A 237 11.89 -8.98 -9.61
CA THR A 237 12.65 -8.33 -10.70
C THR A 237 11.75 -7.68 -11.75
N THR A 238 10.47 -7.56 -11.45
CA THR A 238 9.52 -6.73 -12.19
C THR A 238 8.99 -5.65 -11.24
N ALA A 239 8.50 -4.56 -11.81
CA ALA A 239 7.93 -3.44 -11.10
C ALA A 239 6.94 -2.73 -12.01
N PRO A 240 6.08 -1.85 -11.46
CA PRO A 240 5.31 -0.93 -12.26
C PRO A 240 6.18 -0.21 -13.28
N ASP A 241 5.58 0.11 -14.43
CA ASP A 241 6.31 0.75 -15.50
C ASP A 241 6.92 2.09 -15.06
N THR A 242 8.18 2.27 -15.41
CA THR A 242 8.97 3.48 -15.10
C THR A 242 8.79 4.55 -16.17
N ASP A 243 7.72 4.48 -16.95
CA ASP A 243 7.39 5.57 -17.85
C ASP A 243 6.85 6.75 -17.02
N ASN A 244 7.06 7.97 -17.50
CA ASN A 244 6.64 9.16 -16.74
C ASN A 244 5.12 9.39 -16.82
N THR A 245 4.36 8.40 -17.30
CA THR A 245 2.90 8.45 -17.48
C THR A 245 2.16 7.55 -16.49
N THR A 246 2.79 6.49 -15.99
CA THR A 246 2.28 5.63 -14.93
C THR A 246 2.40 6.33 -13.58
N LEU A 247 1.24 6.68 -13.02
CA LEU A 247 1.10 7.36 -11.73
C LEU A 247 0.63 6.35 -10.69
N LEU A 248 1.41 6.15 -9.64
CA LEU A 248 1.14 5.17 -8.59
C LEU A 248 0.56 5.84 -7.35
N GLY A 249 -0.64 5.46 -6.93
CA GLY A 249 -1.17 5.83 -5.62
C GLY A 249 -0.73 4.85 -4.53
N LEU A 250 -0.69 5.31 -3.28
CA LEU A 250 -0.68 4.43 -2.12
C LEU A 250 -1.96 3.60 -2.10
N TYR A 251 -1.82 2.32 -1.86
CA TYR A 251 -2.90 1.35 -1.94
C TYR A 251 -2.93 0.44 -0.72
N ALA A 252 -4.12 0.28 -0.15
CA ALA A 252 -4.40 -0.68 0.91
C ALA A 252 -5.74 -1.38 0.65
N PHE A 253 -5.77 -2.69 0.87
CA PHE A 253 -6.94 -3.53 0.60
C PHE A 253 -7.06 -4.63 1.64
N CYS A 254 -8.31 -4.98 1.97
CA CYS A 254 -8.65 -6.12 2.83
C CYS A 254 -9.88 -6.84 2.27
N GLN A 255 -9.88 -8.17 2.34
CA GLN A 255 -11.00 -9.03 1.91
C GLN A 255 -11.20 -10.20 2.89
N SER A 256 -12.45 -10.62 3.07
CA SER A 256 -12.81 -11.90 3.71
C SER A 256 -12.82 -13.03 2.68
N ARG A 257 -12.10 -14.12 2.96
CA ARG A 257 -11.98 -15.29 2.06
C ARG A 257 -12.88 -16.47 2.44
N ASP A 258 -13.42 -16.51 3.65
CA ASP A 258 -14.22 -17.64 4.15
C ASP A 258 -15.59 -17.23 4.73
N GLY A 259 -15.96 -15.95 4.59
CA GLY A 259 -17.16 -15.39 5.18
C GLY A 259 -17.06 -15.10 6.68
N THR A 260 -15.87 -15.19 7.29
CA THR A 260 -15.61 -14.70 8.63
C THR A 260 -15.31 -13.21 8.59
N ALA A 261 -15.85 -12.46 9.56
CA ALA A 261 -15.53 -11.04 9.70
C ALA A 261 -14.02 -10.87 9.86
N ASN A 262 -13.45 -10.04 9.00
CA ASN A 262 -12.04 -9.71 9.05
C ASN A 262 -11.86 -8.20 9.16
N THR A 263 -11.08 -7.79 10.16
CA THR A 263 -10.84 -6.38 10.42
C THR A 263 -9.35 -6.13 10.41
N MET A 264 -8.89 -5.35 9.44
CA MET A 264 -7.53 -4.82 9.38
C MET A 264 -7.54 -3.38 9.91
N VAL A 265 -6.49 -2.99 10.63
CA VAL A 265 -6.33 -1.62 11.14
C VAL A 265 -5.02 -1.05 10.63
N LEU A 266 -5.05 0.18 10.12
CA LEU A 266 -3.86 0.97 9.80
C LEU A 266 -3.69 2.07 10.85
N ASP A 267 -2.49 2.17 11.42
CA ASP A 267 -2.11 3.20 12.40
C ASP A 267 -1.53 4.42 11.69
N PHE A 268 -0.56 4.21 10.79
CA PHE A 268 -0.06 5.30 9.95
C PHE A 268 0.49 4.79 8.63
N VAL A 269 0.69 5.73 7.71
CA VAL A 269 1.51 5.55 6.53
C VAL A 269 2.59 6.62 6.42
N LEU A 270 3.78 6.18 6.05
CA LEU A 270 4.90 7.00 5.64
C LEU A 270 5.20 6.65 4.18
N ALA A 271 5.32 7.64 3.31
CA ALA A 271 5.77 7.38 1.95
C ALA A 271 6.69 8.47 1.45
N TRP A 272 7.60 8.12 0.55
CA TRP A 272 8.57 9.07 0.03
C TRP A 272 9.10 8.67 -1.35
N GLN A 273 9.67 9.65 -2.05
CA GLN A 273 10.18 9.51 -3.41
C GLN A 273 11.31 10.54 -3.69
N GLU A 274 12.27 10.21 -4.55
CA GLU A 274 13.28 11.15 -5.02
C GLU A 274 12.69 12.20 -5.99
N ARG A 275 13.04 13.49 -5.86
CA ARG A 275 12.41 14.56 -6.66
C ARG A 275 12.93 14.79 -8.07
N ASN A 276 14.17 14.40 -8.39
CA ASN A 276 14.76 14.68 -9.69
C ASN A 276 15.94 13.76 -10.02
N ARG A 277 15.94 13.22 -11.25
CA ARG A 277 17.15 12.72 -11.91
C ARG A 277 17.96 13.88 -12.49
N LEU A 278 18.90 14.47 -11.74
CA LEU A 278 20.10 14.97 -12.42
C LEU A 278 20.73 13.77 -13.15
N PRO A 279 21.04 13.86 -14.45
CA PRO A 279 21.73 12.78 -15.15
C PRO A 279 22.97 12.44 -14.33
N LEU A 280 23.21 11.14 -14.11
CA LEU A 280 24.53 10.71 -13.64
C LEU A 280 25.51 11.19 -14.70
N SER A 281 26.21 12.29 -14.42
CA SER A 281 27.41 12.61 -15.19
C SER A 281 28.36 11.44 -14.97
N LEU A 282 28.53 10.63 -16.01
CA LEU A 282 29.56 9.60 -16.10
C LEU A 282 30.94 10.20 -15.83
#